data_AF-A0A6A3VG16-F1
#
_entry.id   AF-A0A6A3VG16-F1
#
_cell.length_a   1.000
_cell.length_b   1.000
_cell.length_c   1.000
_cell.angle_alpha   90.00
_cell.angle_beta   90.00
_cell.angle_gamma   90.00
#
_symmetry.space_group_name_H-M   'P 1'
#
loop_
_entity.id
_entity.type
_entity.pdbx_description
1 polymer ?
#
loop_
_entity_poly.entity_id
_entity_poly.type
_entity_poly.pdbx_seq_one_letter_code
_entity_poly.pdbx_strand_id
1 'polypeptide(L)'
;PAHPATNNVNKLATAWWGLPQSPPPDPTTSEHDEAEINGPVDARENGREENNRPLDAGEIGRLRLVLENLEALEQTLHTLIRDQTSLTEAVAAFATRTERRQNQNMEQIKANQALLHEMINQIQSFAVRSDQEVASPRLGCSGSNSTPCTKFHQFGARESSLDVPETKETPTYSGANDDDIDVYVLNVISWYAAYGLYLGQDQVDWRVGELMLNHAKGKAKKWLLRDYKGERRWSHIVKKMKQRFVTRSREEDLVASFFIATKETAR
;
A
#
# COMPACT_ATOMS: atom_id res chain seq x y z
N PRO A 1 -21.80 24.51 -16.36
CA PRO A 1 -20.66 24.45 -15.42
C PRO A 1 -20.84 23.27 -14.44
N ALA A 2 -20.34 22.10 -14.81
CA ALA A 2 -20.46 20.86 -14.04
C ALA A 2 -19.08 20.46 -13.48
N HIS A 3 -19.05 20.13 -12.19
CA HIS A 3 -17.88 19.74 -11.43
C HIS A 3 -17.34 18.35 -11.84
N PRO A 4 -16.02 18.17 -12.07
CA PRO A 4 -15.41 16.86 -12.24
C PRO A 4 -14.58 16.51 -11.00
N ALA A 5 -15.18 15.88 -9.98
CA ALA A 5 -14.44 15.46 -8.77
C ALA A 5 -14.63 13.98 -8.39
N THR A 6 -15.50 13.24 -9.06
CA THR A 6 -15.80 11.83 -8.71
C THR A 6 -14.94 10.80 -9.44
N ASN A 7 -14.12 11.22 -10.42
CA ASN A 7 -13.40 10.28 -11.31
C ASN A 7 -12.01 9.81 -10.82
N ASN A 8 -11.47 10.38 -9.73
CA ASN A 8 -10.11 10.04 -9.28
C ASN A 8 -10.03 8.95 -8.20
N VAL A 9 -11.08 8.79 -7.39
CA VAL A 9 -11.08 7.79 -6.30
C VAL A 9 -11.18 6.37 -6.86
N ASN A 10 -12.01 6.17 -7.89
CA ASN A 10 -12.15 4.87 -8.56
C ASN A 10 -10.86 4.46 -9.32
N LYS A 11 -10.12 5.41 -9.88
CA LYS A 11 -8.86 5.12 -10.59
C LYS A 11 -7.73 4.65 -9.67
N LEU A 12 -7.66 5.17 -8.45
CA LEU A 12 -6.66 4.74 -7.45
C LEU A 12 -6.96 3.34 -6.89
N ALA A 13 -8.24 2.99 -6.70
CA ALA A 13 -8.64 1.66 -6.23
C ALA A 13 -8.32 0.54 -7.26
N THR A 14 -8.50 0.80 -8.55
CA THR A 14 -8.25 -0.20 -9.61
C THR A 14 -6.76 -0.51 -9.79
N ALA A 15 -5.87 0.45 -9.58
CA ALA A 15 -4.43 0.27 -9.78
C ALA A 15 -3.75 -0.60 -8.70
N TRP A 16 -4.40 -0.83 -7.56
CA TRP A 16 -3.79 -1.50 -6.40
C TRP A 16 -4.35 -2.90 -6.11
N TRP A 17 -5.56 -3.23 -6.58
CA TRP A 17 -6.25 -4.47 -6.20
C TRP A 17 -6.59 -5.45 -7.32
N GLY A 18 -6.28 -5.15 -8.59
CA GLY A 18 -6.43 -6.12 -9.68
C GLY A 18 -7.85 -6.69 -9.86
N LEU A 19 -8.89 -5.94 -9.48
CA LEU A 19 -10.28 -6.33 -9.72
C LEU A 19 -10.64 -6.10 -11.19
N PRO A 20 -11.26 -7.07 -11.88
CA PRO A 20 -11.75 -6.85 -13.24
C PRO A 20 -12.88 -5.82 -13.23
N GLN A 21 -12.77 -4.81 -14.11
CA GLN A 21 -13.82 -3.82 -14.30
C GLN A 21 -15.04 -4.51 -14.93
N SER A 22 -16.20 -4.41 -14.27
CA SER A 22 -17.47 -4.71 -14.94
C SER A 22 -17.76 -3.60 -15.96
N PRO A 23 -18.19 -3.93 -17.19
CA PRO A 23 -18.52 -2.90 -18.18
C PRO A 23 -19.74 -2.09 -17.72
N PRO A 24 -19.81 -0.78 -18.06
CA PRO A 24 -20.97 0.05 -17.76
C PRO A 24 -22.19 -0.44 -18.55
N PRO A 25 -23.42 -0.32 -18.01
CA PRO A 25 -24.62 -0.65 -18.75
C PRO A 25 -24.84 0.37 -19.89
N ASP A 26 -25.06 -0.14 -21.10
CA ASP A 26 -25.38 0.68 -22.27
C ASP A 26 -26.78 1.31 -22.14
N PRO A 27 -26.96 2.59 -22.49
CA PRO A 27 -28.23 3.28 -22.41
C PRO A 27 -28.89 3.36 -23.80
N THR A 28 -29.41 2.27 -24.34
CA THR A 28 -30.36 2.34 -25.47
C THR A 28 -31.07 1.01 -25.70
N THR A 29 -32.33 0.90 -25.28
CA THR A 29 -33.44 0.39 -26.11
C THR A 29 -34.75 0.62 -25.36
N SER A 30 -35.48 1.66 -25.77
CA SER A 30 -36.93 1.72 -25.63
C SER A 30 -37.51 1.05 -26.88
N GLU A 31 -38.36 0.05 -26.70
CA GLU A 31 -39.38 -0.43 -27.65
C GLU A 31 -40.26 -1.37 -26.81
N HIS A 32 -41.43 -0.91 -26.35
CA HIS A 32 -42.71 -1.12 -27.01
C HIS A 32 -42.83 -2.52 -27.62
N ASP A 33 -43.55 -3.41 -26.94
CA ASP A 33 -44.50 -4.30 -27.60
C ASP A 33 -45.64 -4.64 -26.64
N GLU A 34 -46.81 -4.16 -27.02
CA GLU A 34 -48.10 -4.58 -26.51
C GLU A 34 -48.39 -6.00 -27.02
N ALA A 35 -48.81 -6.89 -26.12
CA ALA A 35 -49.52 -8.10 -26.52
C ALA A 35 -50.68 -8.34 -25.53
N GLU A 36 -51.82 -7.75 -25.86
CA GLU A 36 -53.13 -8.29 -25.48
C GLU A 36 -53.27 -9.71 -26.05
N ILE A 37 -53.44 -10.71 -25.19
CA ILE A 37 -54.17 -11.93 -25.56
C ILE A 37 -55.12 -12.30 -24.42
N ASN A 38 -56.40 -12.19 -24.77
CA ASN A 38 -57.63 -12.65 -24.14
C ASN A 38 -57.53 -13.91 -23.26
N GLY A 39 -58.33 -13.90 -22.19
CA GLY A 39 -58.50 -15.03 -21.27
C GLY A 39 -59.18 -16.27 -21.86
N PRO A 40 -59.45 -17.26 -20.99
CA PRO A 40 -60.84 -17.44 -20.62
C PRO A 40 -61.07 -17.43 -19.11
N VAL A 41 -62.14 -16.73 -18.78
CA VAL A 41 -62.99 -16.91 -17.60
C VAL A 41 -63.40 -18.39 -17.52
N ASP A 42 -63.04 -19.09 -16.44
CA ASP A 42 -64.00 -19.82 -15.62
C ASP A 42 -63.35 -20.57 -14.44
N ALA A 43 -64.08 -20.54 -13.33
CA ALA A 43 -64.08 -21.51 -12.24
C ALA A 43 -62.85 -21.59 -11.30
N ARG A 44 -62.89 -20.78 -10.23
CA ARG A 44 -62.99 -21.29 -8.84
C ARG A 44 -62.95 -20.14 -7.83
N GLU A 45 -64.09 -19.48 -7.65
CA GLU A 45 -64.45 -18.95 -6.32
C GLU A 45 -64.88 -20.14 -5.48
N ASN A 46 -64.00 -20.64 -4.62
CA ASN A 46 -64.36 -21.47 -3.47
C ASN A 46 -63.18 -21.46 -2.50
N GLY A 47 -63.31 -20.69 -1.41
CA GLY A 47 -62.36 -20.68 -0.31
C GLY A 47 -62.02 -19.30 0.27
N ARG A 48 -62.99 -18.38 0.41
CA ARG A 48 -62.74 -17.02 0.92
C ARG A 48 -63.46 -16.70 2.24
N GLU A 49 -63.67 -17.69 3.10
CA GLU A 49 -64.33 -17.48 4.41
C GLU A 49 -63.52 -17.96 5.63
N GLU A 50 -62.30 -18.49 5.50
CA GLU A 50 -61.48 -18.88 6.66
C GLU A 50 -60.57 -17.77 7.22
N ASN A 51 -60.49 -16.60 6.57
CA ASN A 51 -59.54 -15.54 6.94
C ASN A 51 -59.98 -14.62 8.10
N ASN A 52 -61.16 -14.83 8.69
CA ASN A 52 -61.71 -13.96 9.75
C ASN A 52 -61.81 -14.66 11.12
N ARG A 53 -61.06 -15.75 11.36
CA ARG A 53 -60.99 -16.30 12.72
C ARG A 53 -60.19 -15.35 13.62
N PRO A 54 -60.65 -15.04 14.84
CA PRO A 54 -59.86 -14.26 15.78
C PRO A 54 -58.54 -14.99 16.05
N LEU A 55 -57.44 -14.23 16.02
CA LEU A 55 -56.10 -14.77 16.27
C LEU A 55 -56.04 -15.42 17.65
N ASP A 56 -55.45 -16.61 17.72
CA ASP A 56 -55.25 -17.27 19.00
C ASP A 56 -54.15 -16.57 19.83
N ALA A 57 -54.15 -16.78 21.15
CA ALA A 57 -53.19 -16.13 22.04
C ALA A 57 -51.72 -16.49 21.72
N GLY A 58 -51.48 -17.67 21.14
CA GLY A 58 -50.16 -18.11 20.69
C GLY A 58 -49.72 -17.42 19.41
N GLU A 59 -50.62 -17.21 18.45
CA GLU A 59 -50.41 -16.41 17.24
C GLU A 59 -50.09 -14.95 17.62
N ILE A 60 -50.83 -14.37 18.57
CA ILE A 60 -50.56 -13.02 19.09
C ILE A 60 -49.20 -12.97 19.78
N GLY A 61 -48.83 -13.98 20.57
CA GLY A 61 -47.52 -14.06 21.23
C GLY A 61 -46.37 -14.13 20.23
N ARG A 62 -46.51 -14.94 19.16
CA ARG A 62 -45.51 -15.02 18.08
C ARG A 62 -45.36 -13.69 17.33
N LEU A 63 -46.46 -13.00 17.05
CA LEU A 63 -46.42 -11.68 16.40
C LEU A 63 -45.71 -10.64 17.26
N ARG A 64 -45.92 -10.65 18.59
CA ARG A 64 -45.20 -9.75 19.50
C ARG A 64 -43.69 -9.98 19.46
N LEU A 65 -43.25 -11.23 19.50
CA LEU A 65 -41.83 -11.58 19.42
C LEU A 65 -41.22 -11.11 18.09
N VAL A 66 -41.94 -11.26 16.97
CA VAL A 66 -41.48 -10.77 15.66
C VAL A 66 -41.34 -9.25 15.67
N LEU A 67 -42.30 -8.52 16.26
CA LEU A 67 -42.23 -7.06 16.37
C LEU A 67 -41.06 -6.60 17.23
N GLU A 68 -40.82 -7.24 18.38
CA GLU A 68 -39.67 -6.94 19.24
C GLU A 68 -38.34 -7.18 18.50
N ASN A 69 -38.24 -8.27 17.73
CA ASN A 69 -37.05 -8.55 16.92
C ASN A 69 -36.85 -7.53 15.80
N LEU A 70 -37.94 -7.05 15.18
CA LEU A 70 -37.87 -6.01 14.15
C LEU A 70 -37.41 -4.66 14.73
N GLU A 71 -37.86 -4.30 15.93
CA GLU A 71 -37.43 -3.10 16.63
C GLU A 71 -35.92 -3.18 16.99
N ALA A 72 -35.46 -4.32 17.51
CA ALA A 72 -34.04 -4.54 17.79
C ALA A 72 -33.18 -4.46 16.52
N LEU A 73 -33.69 -4.97 15.39
CA LEU A 73 -33.03 -4.89 14.09
C LEU A 73 -32.95 -3.44 13.59
N GLU A 74 -34.02 -2.66 13.74
CA GLU A 74 -34.06 -1.23 13.38
C GLU A 74 -33.01 -0.43 14.17
N GLN A 75 -32.89 -0.67 15.48
CA GLN A 75 -31.86 -0.02 16.32
C GLN A 75 -30.44 -0.39 15.89
N THR A 76 -30.23 -1.66 15.52
CA THR A 76 -28.93 -2.15 15.01
C THR A 76 -28.57 -1.46 13.69
N LEU A 77 -29.55 -1.33 12.78
CA LEU A 77 -29.38 -0.66 11.50
C LEU A 77 -29.04 0.83 11.66
N HIS A 78 -29.71 1.54 12.59
CA HIS A 78 -29.38 2.93 12.89
C HIS A 78 -27.96 3.10 13.45
N THR A 79 -27.50 2.17 14.28
CA THR A 79 -26.12 2.19 14.81
C THR A 79 -25.12 1.98 13.69
N LEU A 80 -25.35 1.00 12.81
CA LEU A 80 -24.48 0.73 11.66
C LEU A 80 -24.38 1.92 10.70
N ILE A 81 -25.50 2.61 10.42
CA ILE A 81 -25.50 3.82 9.58
C ILE A 81 -24.67 4.93 10.21
N ARG A 82 -24.78 5.12 11.53
CA ARG A 82 -23.98 6.11 12.26
C ARG A 82 -22.48 5.78 12.18
N ASP A 83 -22.12 4.53 12.37
CA ASP A 83 -20.73 4.07 12.32
C ASP A 83 -20.15 4.22 10.92
N GLN A 84 -20.92 3.89 9.88
CA GLN A 84 -20.52 4.08 8.48
C GLN A 84 -20.30 5.57 8.16
N THR A 85 -21.15 6.46 8.68
CA THR A 85 -20.99 7.91 8.52
C THR A 85 -19.71 8.40 9.18
N SER A 86 -19.48 7.99 10.44
CA SER A 86 -18.26 8.31 11.19
C SER A 86 -16.99 7.81 10.48
N LEU A 87 -17.01 6.59 9.95
CA LEU A 87 -15.89 6.03 9.19
C LEU A 87 -15.62 6.84 7.91
N THR A 88 -16.67 7.24 7.21
CA THR A 88 -16.56 8.04 5.97
C THR A 88 -15.93 9.39 6.25
N GLU A 89 -16.34 10.06 7.32
CA GLU A 89 -15.75 11.32 7.77
C GLU A 89 -14.28 11.16 8.19
N ALA A 90 -13.97 10.10 8.93
CA ALA A 90 -12.60 9.80 9.35
C ALA A 90 -11.67 9.54 8.15
N VAL A 91 -12.15 8.81 7.14
CA VAL A 91 -11.40 8.55 5.89
C VAL A 91 -11.19 9.84 5.10
N ALA A 92 -12.20 10.71 5.00
CA ALA A 92 -12.08 12.01 4.34
C ALA A 92 -11.07 12.93 5.08
N ALA A 93 -11.13 12.96 6.41
CA ALA A 93 -10.17 13.71 7.23
C ALA A 93 -8.74 13.15 7.10
N PHE A 94 -8.59 11.84 6.96
CA PHE A 94 -7.29 11.22 6.70
C PHE A 94 -6.75 11.63 5.33
N ALA A 95 -7.55 11.54 4.27
CA ALA A 95 -7.15 11.91 2.91
C ALA A 95 -6.69 13.37 2.80
N THR A 96 -7.42 14.30 3.41
CA THR A 96 -7.02 15.72 3.41
C THR A 96 -5.73 15.96 4.19
N ARG A 97 -5.51 15.24 5.31
CA ARG A 97 -4.26 15.32 6.08
C ARG A 97 -3.06 14.75 5.32
N THR A 98 -3.25 13.66 4.58
CA THR A 98 -2.16 13.07 3.78
C THR A 98 -1.82 13.93 2.58
N GLU A 99 -2.82 14.48 1.88
CA GLU A 99 -2.62 15.43 0.79
C GLU A 99 -1.85 16.67 1.25
N ARG A 100 -2.25 17.28 2.38
CA ARG A 100 -1.52 18.43 2.94
C ARG A 100 -0.05 18.10 3.23
N ARG A 101 0.22 16.91 3.81
CA ARG A 101 1.60 16.47 4.08
C ARG A 101 2.40 16.24 2.80
N GLN A 102 1.79 15.65 1.76
CA GLN A 102 2.45 15.48 0.47
C GLN A 102 2.79 16.82 -0.18
N ASN A 103 1.89 17.80 -0.11
CA ASN A 103 2.14 19.15 -0.63
C ASN A 103 3.30 19.84 0.11
N GLN A 104 3.33 19.75 1.44
CA GLN A 104 4.45 20.28 2.24
C GLN A 104 5.79 19.62 1.89
N ASN A 105 5.80 18.29 1.74
CA ASN A 105 7.01 17.57 1.34
C ASN A 105 7.46 17.98 -0.06
N MET A 106 6.53 18.17 -1.00
CA MET A 106 6.82 18.63 -2.36
C MET A 106 7.45 20.04 -2.36
N GLU A 107 6.94 20.96 -1.53
CA GLU A 107 7.51 22.30 -1.37
C GLU A 107 8.92 22.26 -0.79
N GLN A 108 9.16 21.43 0.22
CA GLN A 108 10.50 21.24 0.78
C GLN A 108 11.48 20.65 -0.24
N ILE A 109 11.05 19.68 -1.04
CA ILE A 109 11.88 19.11 -2.11
C ILE A 109 12.25 20.19 -3.14
N LYS A 110 11.30 21.03 -3.54
CA LYS A 110 11.56 22.16 -4.46
C LYS A 110 12.55 23.16 -3.86
N ALA A 111 12.39 23.51 -2.58
CA ALA A 111 13.32 24.39 -1.89
C ALA A 111 14.74 23.80 -1.83
N ASN A 112 14.85 22.51 -1.50
CA ASN A 112 16.14 21.80 -1.48
C ASN A 112 16.77 21.72 -2.87
N GLN A 113 15.98 21.48 -3.92
CA GLN A 113 16.48 21.51 -5.30
C GLN A 113 17.02 22.90 -5.69
N ALA A 114 16.29 23.97 -5.34
CA ALA A 114 16.75 25.33 -5.59
C ALA A 114 18.08 25.63 -4.89
N LEU A 115 18.23 25.21 -3.63
CA LEU A 115 19.48 25.36 -2.88
C LEU A 115 20.64 24.58 -3.52
N LEU A 116 20.39 23.34 -3.94
CA LEU A 116 21.41 22.53 -4.63
C LEU A 116 21.86 23.17 -5.94
N HIS A 117 20.93 23.70 -6.74
CA HIS A 117 21.25 24.44 -7.95
C HIS A 117 22.13 25.68 -7.67
N GLU A 118 21.81 26.42 -6.61
CA GLU A 118 22.60 27.58 -6.19
C GLU A 118 24.03 27.17 -5.78
N MET A 119 24.18 26.11 -4.99
CA MET A 119 25.50 25.60 -4.60
C MET A 119 26.32 25.13 -5.81
N ILE A 120 25.69 24.45 -6.77
CA ILE A 120 26.36 24.02 -8.01
C ILE A 120 26.86 25.25 -8.78
N ASN A 121 26.03 26.28 -8.93
CA ASN A 121 26.42 27.52 -9.60
C ASN A 121 27.60 28.20 -8.90
N GLN A 122 27.60 28.24 -7.56
CA GLN A 122 28.71 28.79 -6.79
C GLN A 122 30.01 28.03 -7.01
N ILE A 123 29.99 26.69 -6.95
CA ILE A 123 31.15 25.83 -7.18
C ILE A 123 31.68 26.03 -8.61
N GLN A 124 30.80 26.05 -9.61
CA GLN A 124 31.18 26.30 -11.00
C GLN A 124 31.82 27.69 -11.18
N SER A 125 31.27 28.73 -10.54
CA SER A 125 31.84 30.09 -10.58
C SER A 125 33.23 30.17 -9.92
N PHE A 126 33.51 29.30 -8.94
CA PHE A 126 34.79 29.23 -8.27
C PHE A 126 35.84 28.53 -9.15
N ALA A 127 35.45 27.43 -9.80
CA ALA A 127 36.32 26.72 -10.74
C ALA A 127 36.77 27.63 -11.89
N VAL A 128 35.84 28.38 -12.51
CA VAL A 128 36.16 29.32 -13.60
C VAL A 128 37.13 30.43 -13.15
N ARG A 129 36.95 30.96 -11.94
CA ARG A 129 37.86 31.98 -11.38
C ARG A 129 39.24 31.41 -11.07
N SER A 130 39.31 30.19 -10.53
CA SER A 130 40.56 29.52 -10.25
C SER A 130 41.38 29.33 -11.52
N ASP A 131 40.76 28.86 -12.62
CA ASP A 131 41.45 28.64 -13.90
C ASP A 131 41.97 29.94 -14.53
N GLN A 132 41.29 31.06 -14.28
CA GLN A 132 41.69 32.38 -14.76
C GLN A 132 42.86 32.99 -13.99
N GLU A 133 43.03 32.65 -12.70
CA GLU A 133 44.21 33.04 -11.90
C GLU A 133 45.47 32.22 -12.26
N VAL A 134 45.33 30.96 -12.69
CA VAL A 134 46.49 30.13 -13.14
C VAL A 134 46.96 30.51 -14.55
N ALA A 135 46.12 31.18 -15.34
CA ALA A 135 46.44 31.62 -16.70
C ALA A 135 47.20 32.97 -16.76
N SER A 136 47.72 33.48 -15.63
CA SER A 136 48.62 34.64 -15.61
C SER A 136 50.07 34.17 -15.75
N PRO A 137 50.77 34.46 -16.86
CA PRO A 137 52.04 33.82 -17.19
C PRO A 137 53.18 34.42 -16.36
N ARG A 138 53.71 33.65 -15.41
CA ARG A 138 55.09 33.84 -14.94
C ARG A 138 55.98 32.79 -15.59
N LEU A 139 56.74 33.28 -16.57
CA LEU A 139 57.91 32.65 -17.18
C LEU A 139 58.82 32.03 -16.11
N GLY A 140 59.25 30.79 -16.32
CA GLY A 140 60.44 30.26 -15.66
C GLY A 140 60.54 28.74 -15.57
N CYS A 141 61.37 28.18 -16.46
CA CYS A 141 62.22 26.99 -16.24
C CYS A 141 61.66 25.58 -16.52
N SER A 142 62.01 25.16 -17.74
CA SER A 142 62.38 23.84 -18.25
C SER A 142 62.78 22.73 -17.26
N GLY A 143 62.32 21.51 -17.57
CA GLY A 143 63.18 20.32 -17.63
C GLY A 143 62.97 19.24 -16.56
N SER A 144 62.28 18.15 -16.91
CA SER A 144 62.87 16.79 -17.05
C SER A 144 61.83 15.67 -16.90
N ASN A 145 62.00 14.66 -17.75
CA ASN A 145 61.17 13.48 -17.89
C ASN A 145 61.32 12.52 -16.69
N SER A 146 60.21 12.09 -16.10
CA SER A 146 60.11 10.75 -15.50
C SER A 146 58.65 10.26 -15.50
N THR A 147 58.46 9.13 -16.21
CA THR A 147 57.57 7.96 -16.02
C THR A 147 56.20 8.14 -15.31
N PRO A 148 55.10 7.57 -15.87
CA PRO A 148 53.75 7.81 -15.37
C PRO A 148 53.54 7.19 -13.99
N CYS A 149 53.33 8.05 -12.99
CA CYS A 149 52.90 7.62 -11.66
C CYS A 149 51.43 7.21 -11.72
N THR A 150 51.18 5.90 -11.76
CA THR A 150 49.90 5.28 -11.43
C THR A 150 49.57 5.59 -9.97
N LYS A 151 49.02 6.79 -9.71
CA LYS A 151 48.34 7.10 -8.46
C LYS A 151 46.87 6.74 -8.60
N PHE A 152 46.58 5.47 -8.32
CA PHE A 152 45.30 5.14 -7.70
C PHE A 152 45.16 6.04 -6.46
N HIS A 153 44.22 6.99 -6.51
CA HIS A 153 43.78 7.68 -5.31
C HIS A 153 42.96 6.68 -4.48
N GLN A 154 43.68 5.93 -3.64
CA GLN A 154 43.13 5.33 -2.44
C GLN A 154 43.24 6.36 -1.32
N PHE A 155 42.25 7.25 -1.22
CA PHE A 155 41.94 8.10 -0.08
C PHE A 155 40.49 8.54 -0.27
N GLY A 156 39.55 8.34 0.64
CA GLY A 156 39.56 7.69 1.93
C GLY A 156 38.11 7.52 2.34
N ALA A 157 37.87 6.60 3.27
CA ALA A 157 36.65 6.56 4.05
C ALA A 157 36.40 7.93 4.67
N ARG A 158 35.57 8.75 4.02
CA ARG A 158 34.80 9.81 4.66
C ARG A 158 33.39 9.26 4.82
N GLU A 159 33.26 8.32 5.75
CA GLU A 159 32.08 8.27 6.58
C GLU A 159 32.01 9.63 7.29
N SER A 160 31.07 10.48 6.89
CA SER A 160 30.50 11.51 7.76
C SER A 160 29.23 12.08 7.13
N SER A 161 28.14 11.76 7.81
CA SER A 161 26.90 12.51 7.88
C SER A 161 26.15 12.75 6.57
N LEU A 162 25.62 11.69 5.98
CA LEU A 162 24.15 11.70 5.90
C LEU A 162 23.69 11.41 7.32
N ASP A 163 23.50 12.48 8.10
CA ASP A 163 22.73 12.39 9.34
C ASP A 163 21.33 11.99 8.90
N VAL A 164 21.13 10.66 8.82
CA VAL A 164 19.83 10.04 8.84
C VAL A 164 19.19 10.60 10.11
N PRO A 165 18.13 11.41 10.00
CA PRO A 165 17.50 11.95 11.19
C PRO A 165 17.13 10.75 12.06
N GLU A 166 17.62 10.72 13.30
CA GLU A 166 17.23 9.76 14.33
C GLU A 166 15.71 9.83 14.51
N THR A 167 14.97 9.17 13.63
CA THR A 167 13.52 9.25 13.56
C THR A 167 12.99 7.90 13.14
N LYS A 168 12.42 7.20 14.13
CA LYS A 168 11.60 5.98 14.02
C LYS A 168 12.31 4.77 13.41
N GLU A 169 12.45 3.75 14.23
CA GLU A 169 12.96 2.40 13.90
C GLU A 169 12.76 2.02 12.44
N THR A 170 13.86 1.90 11.70
CA THR A 170 13.87 1.41 10.32
C THR A 170 13.15 0.05 10.29
N PRO A 171 12.10 -0.11 9.46
CA PRO A 171 11.35 -1.37 9.43
C PRO A 171 12.29 -2.54 9.15
N THR A 172 12.27 -3.53 10.05
CA THR A 172 13.19 -4.67 10.00
C THR A 172 12.42 -5.98 10.12
N TYR A 173 12.69 -6.93 9.24
CA TYR A 173 12.10 -8.28 9.26
C TYR A 173 13.10 -9.30 9.79
N SER A 174 12.73 -10.14 10.77
CA SER A 174 13.62 -11.17 11.31
C SER A 174 13.43 -12.54 10.66
N GLY A 175 12.25 -12.79 10.08
CA GLY A 175 11.85 -14.09 9.55
C GLY A 175 11.52 -15.09 10.65
N ALA A 176 11.10 -14.61 11.84
CA ALA A 176 10.50 -15.43 12.88
C ALA A 176 9.11 -15.92 12.43
N ASN A 177 8.57 -16.93 13.11
CA ASN A 177 7.28 -17.53 12.71
C ASN A 177 6.11 -16.59 13.01
N ASP A 178 6.30 -15.76 14.02
CA ASP A 178 5.45 -14.69 14.52
C ASP A 178 5.64 -13.35 13.76
N ASP A 179 6.63 -13.26 12.87
CA ASP A 179 6.81 -12.08 12.01
C ASP A 179 5.91 -12.14 10.77
N ASP A 180 4.96 -11.22 10.68
CA ASP A 180 4.14 -11.06 9.48
C ASP A 180 4.90 -10.27 8.39
N ILE A 181 5.20 -10.96 7.29
CA ILE A 181 5.88 -10.36 6.14
C ILE A 181 5.04 -9.31 5.41
N ASP A 182 3.71 -9.44 5.41
CA ASP A 182 2.83 -8.48 4.74
C ASP A 182 2.82 -7.16 5.51
N VAL A 183 2.77 -7.23 6.84
CA VAL A 183 2.92 -6.06 7.72
C VAL A 183 4.29 -5.40 7.53
N TYR A 184 5.36 -6.19 7.48
CA TYR A 184 6.70 -5.66 7.20
C TYR A 184 6.80 -4.97 5.84
N VAL A 185 6.29 -5.58 4.78
CA VAL A 185 6.30 -5.01 3.41
C VAL A 185 5.55 -3.68 3.38
N LEU A 186 4.38 -3.61 4.01
CA LEU A 186 3.60 -2.39 4.11
C LEU A 186 4.36 -1.28 4.87
N ASN A 187 5.06 -1.65 5.95
CA ASN A 187 5.87 -0.72 6.73
C ASN A 187 7.06 -0.17 5.91
N VAL A 188 7.74 -1.02 5.13
CA VAL A 188 8.83 -0.56 4.24
C VAL A 188 8.29 0.37 3.15
N ILE A 189 7.17 0.02 2.52
CA ILE A 189 6.53 0.89 1.51
C ILE A 189 6.18 2.25 2.11
N SER A 190 5.56 2.25 3.29
CA SER A 190 5.16 3.48 3.99
C SER A 190 6.36 4.32 4.40
N TRP A 191 7.45 3.68 4.83
CA TRP A 191 8.68 4.35 5.22
C TRP A 191 9.35 5.05 4.03
N TYR A 192 9.55 4.36 2.91
CA TYR A 192 10.11 4.99 1.70
C TYR A 192 9.18 6.04 1.07
N ALA A 193 7.86 5.82 1.12
CA ALA A 193 6.88 6.82 0.67
C ALA A 193 6.95 8.12 1.47
N ALA A 194 7.30 8.07 2.76
CA ALA A 194 7.51 9.26 3.59
C ALA A 194 8.67 10.13 3.08
N TYR A 195 9.66 9.51 2.41
CA TYR A 195 10.78 10.20 1.74
C TYR A 195 10.52 10.51 0.26
N GLY A 196 9.30 10.31 -0.24
CA GLY A 196 8.96 10.54 -1.65
C GLY A 196 9.51 9.46 -2.61
N LEU A 197 9.95 8.32 -2.08
CA LEU A 197 10.49 7.21 -2.85
C LEU A 197 9.39 6.16 -3.10
N TYR A 198 8.88 6.13 -4.33
CA TYR A 198 7.79 5.23 -4.72
C TYR A 198 8.36 3.92 -5.32
N LEU A 199 8.15 2.81 -4.62
CA LEU A 199 8.65 1.48 -5.00
C LEU A 199 8.06 0.90 -6.30
N GLY A 200 7.09 1.58 -6.92
CA GLY A 200 6.62 1.25 -8.27
C GLY A 200 7.55 1.70 -9.39
N GLN A 201 8.55 2.53 -9.10
CA GLN A 201 9.56 2.95 -10.08
C GLN A 201 10.73 1.96 -10.11
N ASP A 202 11.12 1.49 -11.30
CA ASP A 202 12.20 0.51 -11.49
C ASP A 202 13.52 0.92 -10.80
N GLN A 203 13.87 2.21 -10.87
CA GLN A 203 15.10 2.73 -10.26
C GLN A 203 15.04 2.66 -8.73
N VAL A 204 13.89 2.96 -8.14
CA VAL A 204 13.68 2.91 -6.68
C VAL A 204 13.65 1.46 -6.23
N ASP A 205 12.98 0.57 -6.96
CA ASP A 205 12.95 -0.88 -6.69
C ASP A 205 14.36 -1.50 -6.67
N TRP A 206 15.24 -1.05 -7.56
CA TRP A 206 16.64 -1.49 -7.57
C TRP A 206 17.42 -0.97 -6.35
N ARG A 207 17.33 0.33 -6.06
CA ARG A 207 18.06 0.93 -4.93
C ARG A 207 17.61 0.40 -3.58
N VAL A 208 16.31 0.22 -3.38
CA VAL A 208 15.79 -0.37 -2.14
C VAL A 208 16.20 -1.83 -2.01
N GLY A 209 16.26 -2.56 -3.13
CA GLY A 209 16.76 -3.92 -3.15
C GLY A 209 18.26 -4.04 -2.76
N GLU A 210 19.10 -3.05 -3.08
CA GLU A 210 20.48 -2.98 -2.58
C GLU A 210 20.54 -2.73 -1.06
N LEU A 211 19.56 -2.01 -0.52
CA LEU A 211 19.46 -1.70 0.92
C LEU A 211 18.75 -2.81 1.72
N MET A 212 18.33 -3.91 1.09
CA MET A 212 17.54 -4.94 1.76
C MET A 212 18.23 -5.59 2.95
N LEU A 213 19.57 -5.60 2.96
CA LEU A 213 20.33 -6.14 4.07
C LEU A 213 20.20 -5.30 5.36
N ASN A 214 19.85 -4.02 5.23
CA ASN A 214 19.60 -3.11 6.36
C ASN A 214 18.20 -3.32 6.95
N HIS A 215 17.25 -3.80 6.14
CA HIS A 215 15.88 -4.08 6.56
C HIS A 215 15.67 -5.54 7.00
N ALA A 216 16.74 -6.31 7.16
CA ALA A 216 16.68 -7.71 7.56
C ALA A 216 17.53 -7.98 8.80
N LYS A 217 17.01 -8.81 9.71
CA LYS A 217 17.74 -9.39 10.84
C LYS A 217 17.50 -10.90 10.91
N GLY A 218 18.15 -11.59 11.86
CA GLY A 218 17.86 -12.99 12.17
C GLY A 218 17.92 -13.96 10.98
N LYS A 219 16.88 -14.79 10.84
CA LYS A 219 16.76 -15.82 9.80
C LYS A 219 16.67 -15.20 8.40
N ALA A 220 15.93 -14.10 8.26
CA ALA A 220 15.79 -13.37 6.99
C ALA A 220 17.15 -12.85 6.48
N LYS A 221 17.95 -12.23 7.36
CA LYS A 221 19.29 -11.74 7.00
C LYS A 221 20.24 -12.88 6.63
N LYS A 222 20.19 -14.00 7.37
CA LYS A 222 21.01 -15.18 7.09
C LYS A 222 20.67 -15.78 5.72
N TRP A 223 19.38 -15.88 5.40
CA TRP A 223 18.89 -16.36 4.12
C TRP A 223 19.31 -15.44 2.97
N LEU A 224 19.17 -14.12 3.11
CA LEU A 224 19.63 -13.13 2.12
C LEU A 224 21.12 -13.26 1.79
N LEU A 225 21.96 -13.50 2.80
CA LEU A 225 23.41 -13.57 2.62
C LEU A 225 23.88 -14.88 1.98
N ARG A 226 23.23 -16.01 2.31
CA ARG A 226 23.75 -17.34 1.96
C ARG A 226 22.98 -18.00 0.83
N ASP A 227 21.66 -17.93 0.90
CA ASP A 227 20.76 -18.79 0.12
C ASP A 227 20.08 -18.04 -1.03
N TYR A 228 19.93 -16.71 -0.92
CA TYR A 228 19.30 -15.92 -1.96
C TYR A 228 20.21 -15.78 -3.20
N LYS A 229 19.70 -16.21 -4.36
CA LYS A 229 20.37 -16.13 -5.67
C LYS A 229 19.53 -15.41 -6.74
N GLY A 230 18.51 -14.66 -6.32
CA GLY A 230 17.61 -13.93 -7.21
C GLY A 230 18.13 -12.54 -7.58
N GLU A 231 17.30 -11.80 -8.31
CA GLU A 231 17.57 -10.41 -8.69
C GLU A 231 17.68 -9.50 -7.48
N ARG A 232 18.44 -8.40 -7.57
CA ARG A 232 18.59 -7.43 -6.48
C ARG A 232 17.46 -6.39 -6.44
N ARG A 233 16.32 -6.65 -7.08
CA ARG A 233 15.12 -5.80 -6.99
C ARG A 233 14.38 -6.08 -5.70
N TRP A 234 13.92 -5.04 -5.01
CA TRP A 234 13.13 -5.17 -3.78
C TRP A 234 11.91 -6.07 -4.00
N SER A 235 11.15 -5.84 -5.08
CA SER A 235 9.97 -6.60 -5.46
C SER A 235 10.25 -8.10 -5.60
N HIS A 236 11.39 -8.45 -6.22
CA HIS A 236 11.82 -9.83 -6.40
C HIS A 236 12.23 -10.47 -5.06
N ILE A 237 13.01 -9.74 -4.26
CA ILE A 237 13.47 -10.20 -2.95
C ILE A 237 12.27 -10.49 -2.04
N VAL A 238 11.31 -9.56 -1.95
CA VAL A 238 10.09 -9.73 -1.15
C VAL A 238 9.28 -10.92 -1.62
N LYS A 239 9.08 -11.08 -2.93
CA LYS A 239 8.37 -12.24 -3.49
C LYS A 239 9.02 -13.56 -3.04
N LYS A 240 10.35 -13.64 -3.08
CA LYS A 240 11.10 -14.83 -2.65
C LYS A 240 11.09 -15.01 -1.13
N MET A 241 11.12 -13.94 -0.35
CA MET A 241 10.94 -14.02 1.10
C MET A 241 9.55 -14.56 1.46
N LYS A 242 8.47 -14.06 0.83
CA LYS A 242 7.11 -14.58 1.05
C LYS A 242 7.04 -16.07 0.76
N GLN A 243 7.59 -16.49 -0.38
CA GLN A 243 7.67 -17.92 -0.75
C GLN A 243 8.45 -18.78 0.25
N ARG A 244 9.41 -18.20 0.99
CA ARG A 244 10.28 -18.95 1.91
C ARG A 244 9.73 -19.02 3.33
N PHE A 245 9.15 -17.92 3.81
CA PHE A 245 8.76 -17.77 5.21
C PHE A 245 7.25 -17.97 5.45
N VAL A 246 6.38 -17.67 4.46
CA VAL A 246 4.91 -17.82 4.61
C VAL A 246 4.44 -19.25 4.38
N THR A 247 5.02 -19.95 3.39
CA THR A 247 4.64 -21.33 3.08
C THR A 247 4.98 -22.28 4.23
N ARG A 248 6.08 -22.02 4.95
CA ARG A 248 6.54 -22.92 6.01
C ARG A 248 5.79 -22.78 7.32
N SER A 249 5.50 -21.55 7.78
CA SER A 249 4.77 -21.33 9.03
C SER A 249 3.32 -21.84 8.93
N ARG A 250 2.62 -21.59 7.82
CA ARG A 250 1.22 -22.03 7.69
C ARG A 250 1.07 -23.54 7.59
N GLU A 251 2.01 -24.24 6.93
CA GLU A 251 2.03 -25.71 6.88
C GLU A 251 2.41 -26.31 8.24
N GLU A 252 3.43 -25.79 8.92
CA GLU A 252 3.84 -26.27 10.24
C GLU A 252 2.77 -26.02 11.32
N ASP A 253 2.09 -24.86 11.29
CA ASP A 253 1.00 -24.54 12.22
C ASP A 253 -0.27 -25.35 11.95
N LEU A 254 -0.61 -25.61 10.68
CA LEU A 254 -1.70 -26.53 10.33
C LEU A 254 -1.40 -27.95 10.80
N VAL A 255 -0.17 -28.43 10.59
CA VAL A 255 0.26 -29.75 11.08
C VAL A 255 0.26 -29.80 12.61
N ALA A 256 0.76 -28.77 13.29
CA ALA A 256 0.76 -28.70 14.74
C ALA A 256 -0.67 -28.66 15.32
N SER A 257 -1.58 -27.89 14.72
CA SER A 257 -2.99 -27.84 15.13
C SER A 257 -3.69 -29.20 14.91
N PHE A 258 -3.34 -29.93 13.85
CA PHE A 258 -3.86 -31.27 13.60
C PHE A 258 -3.41 -32.28 14.68
N PHE A 259 -2.16 -32.19 15.13
CA PHE A 259 -1.63 -33.06 16.21
C PHE A 259 -2.12 -32.67 17.61
N ILE A 260 -2.46 -31.39 17.86
CA ILE A 260 -3.06 -30.95 19.12
C ILE A 260 -4.52 -31.43 19.19
N ALA A 261 -5.30 -31.25 18.11
CA ALA A 261 -6.69 -31.67 18.04
C ALA A 261 -6.88 -33.19 18.22
N THR A 262 -5.93 -33.99 17.69
CA THR A 262 -5.95 -35.46 17.85
C THR A 262 -5.56 -35.94 19.25
N LYS A 263 -4.83 -35.14 20.05
CA LYS A 263 -4.53 -35.48 21.46
C LYS A 263 -5.68 -35.15 22.40
N GLU A 264 -6.47 -34.13 22.11
CA GLU A 264 -7.66 -33.77 22.91
C GLU A 264 -8.85 -34.70 22.66
N THR A 265 -8.97 -35.29 21.47
CA THR A 265 -10.02 -36.29 21.16
C THR A 265 -9.71 -37.71 21.67
N ALA A 266 -8.49 -37.95 22.15
CA ALA A 266 -8.04 -39.25 22.67
C ALA A 266 -7.96 -39.31 24.21
N ARG A 267 -8.47 -38.28 24.91
CA ARG A 267 -8.71 -38.28 26.36
C ARG A 267 -10.20 -38.34 26.65
#